data_AF-A0A6P8SF84-F1
#
_entry.id   AF-A0A6P8SF84-F1
#
_cell.length_a   1.000
_cell.length_b   1.000
_cell.length_c   1.000
_cell.angle_alpha   90.00
_cell.angle_beta   90.00
_cell.angle_gamma   90.00
#
_symmetry.space_group_name_H-M   'P 1'
#
loop_
_entity.id
_entity.type
_entity.pdbx_description
1 polymer ?
#
loop_
_entity_poly.entity_id
_entity_poly.type
_entity_poly.pdbx_seq_one_letter_code
_entity_poly.pdbx_strand_id
1 'polypeptide(L)'
;MASKRKTSGTTESALKREKKVKTLQEKVELLDMLQRVKSSSAVARHYGINESTVRYIKKNEKAIREAVAAATPAGAKTLHVVRDVNLSRMEAATFLWVQDCYKKRIPVDSVMIRGKAKSLYDNLKSREGGVSQSIDFLASKGWFDKFCHRYGLRNVRVAGEAASANQEEAREFPATFKEIIEEKGYEPEQAFNADETDLFWKKMPQRTFISKEDK
;
A
#
# COMPACT_ATOMS: atom_id res chain seq x y z
N MET A 1 -59.84 -32.81 -22.05
CA MET A 1 -58.77 -32.67 -23.06
C MET A 1 -58.44 -31.19 -23.23
N ALA A 2 -57.33 -30.72 -22.66
CA ALA A 2 -56.63 -29.51 -23.11
C ALA A 2 -55.21 -29.56 -22.52
N SER A 3 -54.21 -29.47 -23.41
CA SER A 3 -52.84 -29.93 -23.21
C SER A 3 -51.94 -28.91 -22.50
N LYS A 4 -51.09 -29.37 -21.57
CA LYS A 4 -50.04 -28.56 -20.91
C LYS A 4 -48.99 -28.13 -21.94
N ARG A 5 -48.80 -26.82 -22.15
CA ARG A 5 -47.62 -26.29 -22.86
C ARG A 5 -46.39 -26.37 -21.95
N LYS A 6 -45.42 -27.20 -22.34
CA LYS A 6 -44.02 -27.08 -21.91
C LYS A 6 -43.39 -25.89 -22.63
N THR A 7 -42.84 -24.92 -21.90
CA THR A 7 -41.88 -23.96 -22.45
C THR A 7 -40.51 -24.29 -21.89
N SER A 8 -39.70 -24.94 -22.72
CA SER A 8 -38.25 -25.01 -22.60
C SER A 8 -37.68 -23.60 -22.75
N GLY A 9 -36.99 -23.11 -21.74
CA GLY A 9 -36.23 -21.87 -21.79
C GLY A 9 -34.96 -22.06 -21.00
N THR A 10 -33.92 -22.53 -21.68
CA THR A 10 -32.54 -22.59 -21.21
C THR A 10 -32.15 -21.24 -20.62
N THR A 11 -32.01 -21.15 -19.30
CA THR A 11 -31.41 -19.98 -18.66
C THR A 11 -29.91 -20.04 -18.88
N GLU A 12 -29.46 -19.53 -20.04
CA GLU A 12 -28.09 -19.06 -20.21
C GLU A 12 -27.78 -18.11 -19.06
N SER A 13 -26.79 -18.49 -18.25
CA SER A 13 -26.26 -17.67 -17.18
C SER A 13 -25.63 -16.43 -17.80
N ALA A 14 -26.40 -15.34 -17.85
CA ALA A 14 -25.92 -14.03 -18.26
C ALA A 14 -24.63 -13.72 -17.49
N LEU A 15 -23.49 -13.73 -18.20
CA LEU A 15 -22.18 -13.44 -17.65
C LEU A 15 -22.28 -12.15 -16.84
N LYS A 16 -22.07 -12.27 -15.53
CA LYS A 16 -22.23 -11.17 -14.58
C LYS A 16 -21.33 -10.02 -15.03
N ARG A 17 -21.94 -8.96 -15.55
CA ARG A 17 -21.25 -7.79 -16.11
C ARG A 17 -20.21 -7.31 -15.09
N GLU A 18 -18.95 -7.37 -15.49
CA GLU A 18 -17.85 -6.95 -14.63
C GLU A 18 -18.04 -5.46 -14.29
N LYS A 19 -18.17 -5.13 -13.01
CA LYS A 19 -18.34 -3.74 -12.57
C LYS A 19 -17.01 -3.01 -12.77
N LYS A 20 -16.80 -2.44 -13.95
CA LYS A 20 -15.68 -1.52 -14.21
C LYS A 20 -15.90 -0.22 -13.45
N VAL A 21 -15.39 -0.17 -12.22
CA VAL A 21 -15.46 1.02 -11.38
C VAL A 21 -14.49 2.06 -11.92
N LYS A 22 -14.99 3.24 -12.29
CA LYS A 22 -14.16 4.33 -12.79
C LYS A 22 -13.34 4.99 -11.69
N THR A 23 -12.11 5.35 -12.02
CA THR A 23 -11.22 6.13 -11.15
C THR A 23 -11.70 7.57 -11.03
N LEU A 24 -11.19 8.32 -10.04
CA LEU A 24 -11.48 9.75 -9.90
C LEU A 24 -10.97 10.52 -11.12
N GLN A 25 -9.83 10.13 -11.69
CA GLN A 25 -9.30 10.72 -12.92
C GLN A 25 -10.27 10.54 -14.11
N GLU A 26 -10.73 9.31 -14.38
CA GLU A 26 -11.71 9.05 -15.44
C GLU A 26 -13.03 9.80 -15.22
N LYS A 27 -13.41 10.02 -13.95
CA LYS A 27 -14.61 10.81 -13.62
C LYS A 27 -14.42 12.29 -13.94
N VAL A 28 -13.21 12.85 -13.76
CA VAL A 28 -12.90 14.23 -14.18
C VAL A 28 -12.95 14.35 -15.70
N GLU A 29 -12.34 13.42 -16.44
CA GLU A 29 -12.41 13.40 -17.91
C GLU A 29 -13.85 13.33 -18.43
N LEU A 30 -14.68 12.52 -17.77
CA LEU A 30 -16.11 12.42 -18.06
C LEU A 30 -16.84 13.75 -17.81
N LEU A 31 -16.54 14.45 -16.72
CA LEU A 31 -17.10 15.76 -16.39
C LEU A 31 -16.70 16.82 -17.42
N ASP A 32 -15.45 16.82 -17.85
CA ASP A 32 -14.95 17.74 -18.88
C ASP A 32 -15.63 17.47 -20.24
N MET A 33 -15.84 16.20 -20.61
CA MET A 33 -16.64 15.86 -21.80
C MET A 33 -18.10 16.32 -21.65
N LEU A 34 -18.70 16.15 -20.48
CA LEU A 34 -20.08 16.57 -20.22
C LEU A 34 -20.25 18.08 -20.35
N GLN A 35 -19.24 18.86 -19.98
CA GLN A 35 -19.22 20.31 -20.16
C GLN A 35 -19.16 20.70 -21.65
N ARG A 36 -18.42 19.95 -22.47
CA ARG A 36 -18.31 20.17 -23.93
C ARG A 36 -19.58 19.76 -24.69
N VAL A 37 -20.06 18.54 -24.45
CA VAL A 37 -21.18 17.93 -25.20
C VAL A 37 -22.54 18.39 -24.69
N LYS A 38 -22.62 18.84 -23.43
CA LYS A 38 -23.85 19.29 -22.73
C LYS A 38 -25.01 18.27 -22.75
N SER A 39 -24.72 16.99 -22.94
CA SER A 39 -25.71 15.90 -22.97
C SER A 39 -25.25 14.68 -22.18
N SER A 40 -25.99 14.36 -21.11
CA SER A 40 -25.72 13.19 -20.25
C SER A 40 -25.88 11.87 -21.00
N SER A 41 -26.82 11.77 -21.94
CA SER A 41 -27.08 10.55 -22.71
C SER A 41 -26.00 10.28 -23.76
N ALA A 42 -25.44 11.33 -24.36
CA ALA A 42 -24.31 11.21 -25.28
C ALA A 42 -23.04 10.73 -24.55
N VAL A 43 -22.75 11.32 -23.38
CA VAL A 43 -21.61 10.92 -22.54
C VAL A 43 -21.79 9.49 -22.01
N ALA A 44 -23.00 9.11 -21.59
CA ALA A 44 -23.31 7.76 -21.15
C ALA A 44 -23.00 6.71 -22.23
N ARG A 45 -23.41 6.97 -23.48
CA ARG A 45 -23.12 6.10 -24.63
C ARG A 45 -21.63 6.01 -24.94
N HIS A 46 -20.92 7.15 -24.93
CA HIS A 46 -19.47 7.18 -25.18
C HIS A 46 -18.68 6.32 -24.19
N TYR A 47 -19.03 6.38 -22.90
CA TYR A 47 -18.33 5.64 -21.86
C TYR A 47 -18.94 4.25 -21.56
N GLY A 48 -20.03 3.86 -22.22
CA GLY A 48 -20.72 2.59 -22.00
C GLY A 48 -21.30 2.43 -20.59
N ILE A 49 -21.75 3.53 -19.96
CA ILE A 49 -22.32 3.54 -18.60
C ILE A 49 -23.77 4.02 -18.59
N ASN A 50 -24.48 3.76 -17.50
CA ASN A 50 -25.85 4.24 -17.34
C ASN A 50 -25.89 5.77 -17.18
N GLU A 51 -26.90 6.42 -17.77
CA GLU A 51 -27.08 7.87 -17.67
C GLU A 51 -27.26 8.33 -16.22
N SER A 52 -27.89 7.51 -15.38
CA SER A 52 -28.01 7.77 -13.94
C SER A 52 -26.63 7.88 -13.25
N THR A 53 -25.63 7.12 -13.70
CA THR A 53 -24.25 7.22 -13.21
C THR A 53 -23.60 8.53 -13.63
N VAL A 54 -23.81 8.98 -14.88
CA VAL A 54 -23.33 10.29 -15.35
C VAL A 54 -23.92 11.43 -14.52
N ARG A 55 -25.24 11.39 -14.28
CA ARG A 55 -25.93 12.39 -13.44
C ARG A 55 -25.42 12.38 -12.00
N TYR A 56 -25.18 11.19 -11.43
CA TYR A 56 -24.59 11.06 -10.10
C TYR A 56 -23.17 11.62 -10.02
N ILE A 57 -22.33 11.37 -11.03
CA ILE A 57 -20.97 11.92 -11.11
C ILE A 57 -21.02 13.45 -11.20
N LYS A 58 -21.90 14.00 -12.07
CA LYS A 58 -22.13 15.45 -12.18
C LYS A 58 -22.54 16.07 -10.85
N LYS A 59 -23.46 15.44 -10.12
CA LYS A 59 -23.90 15.93 -8.80
C LYS A 59 -22.75 16.08 -7.80
N ASN A 60 -21.72 15.24 -7.91
CA ASN A 60 -20.54 15.24 -7.01
C ASN A 60 -19.31 15.90 -7.63
N GLU A 61 -19.47 16.69 -8.70
CA GLU A 61 -18.37 17.28 -9.48
C GLU A 61 -17.34 18.01 -8.60
N LYS A 62 -17.79 18.92 -7.75
CA LYS A 62 -16.91 19.73 -6.89
C LYS A 62 -16.01 18.84 -6.02
N ALA A 63 -16.62 17.89 -5.30
CA ALA A 63 -15.89 16.98 -4.41
C ALA A 63 -14.92 16.06 -5.16
N ILE A 64 -15.28 15.63 -6.38
CA ILE A 64 -14.40 14.82 -7.23
C ILE A 64 -13.18 15.63 -7.68
N ARG A 65 -13.38 16.88 -8.16
CA ARG A 65 -12.29 17.76 -8.59
C ARG A 65 -11.36 18.13 -7.42
N GLU A 66 -11.92 18.47 -6.26
CA GLU A 66 -11.14 18.75 -5.04
C GLU A 66 -10.31 17.55 -4.59
N ALA A 67 -10.89 16.34 -4.61
CA ALA A 67 -10.19 15.12 -4.24
C ALA A 67 -9.04 14.77 -5.19
N VAL A 68 -9.20 15.04 -6.50
CA VAL A 68 -8.10 14.84 -7.48
C VAL A 68 -7.01 15.88 -7.28
N ALA A 69 -7.36 17.14 -7.03
CA ALA A 69 -6.38 18.21 -6.77
C ALA A 69 -5.56 17.98 -5.49
N ALA A 70 -6.17 17.40 -4.45
CA ALA A 70 -5.49 17.08 -3.19
C ALA A 70 -4.71 15.75 -3.22
N ALA A 71 -4.87 14.92 -4.26
CA ALA A 71 -4.23 13.61 -4.34
C ALA A 71 -2.86 13.68 -5.04
N THR A 72 -1.97 12.74 -4.69
CA THR A 72 -0.75 12.50 -5.48
C THR A 72 -1.11 11.97 -6.88
N PRO A 73 -0.26 12.14 -7.91
CA PRO A 73 -0.54 11.65 -9.26
C PRO A 73 -0.83 10.14 -9.32
N ALA A 74 -0.14 9.34 -8.49
CA ALA A 74 -0.42 7.91 -8.35
C ALA A 74 -1.76 7.64 -7.63
N GLY A 75 -2.12 8.48 -6.66
CA GLY A 75 -3.39 8.42 -5.94
C GLY A 75 -4.59 8.73 -6.82
N ALA A 76 -4.51 9.76 -7.67
CA ALA A 76 -5.61 10.15 -8.58
C ALA A 76 -5.99 9.03 -9.58
N LYS A 77 -4.98 8.28 -10.04
CA LYS A 77 -5.16 7.14 -10.97
C LYS A 77 -5.65 5.85 -10.31
N THR A 78 -5.56 5.74 -8.99
CA THR A 78 -5.92 4.51 -8.24
C THR A 78 -7.16 4.67 -7.37
N LEU A 79 -7.56 5.90 -7.09
CA LEU A 79 -8.76 6.20 -6.31
C LEU A 79 -10.01 6.07 -7.15
N HIS A 80 -11.05 5.42 -6.61
CA HIS A 80 -12.37 5.31 -7.23
C HIS A 80 -13.46 6.13 -6.53
N VAL A 81 -13.21 6.57 -5.29
CA VAL A 81 -14.19 7.23 -4.42
C VAL A 81 -13.53 8.43 -3.76
N VAL A 82 -14.28 9.53 -3.62
CA VAL A 82 -13.88 10.71 -2.86
C VAL A 82 -13.73 10.28 -1.40
N ARG A 83 -12.53 10.47 -0.85
CA ARG A 83 -12.23 10.05 0.51
C ARG A 83 -12.54 11.15 1.50
N ASP A 84 -12.81 10.71 2.72
CA ASP A 84 -12.80 11.58 3.87
C ASP A 84 -11.46 12.35 3.94
N VAL A 85 -11.56 13.66 4.20
CA VAL A 85 -10.43 14.58 4.18
C VAL A 85 -9.46 14.24 5.32
N ASN A 86 -9.96 13.85 6.49
CA ASN A 86 -9.13 13.46 7.63
C ASN A 86 -8.41 12.15 7.40
N LEU A 87 -9.09 11.17 6.78
CA LEU A 87 -8.44 9.92 6.38
C LEU A 87 -7.29 10.19 5.39
N SER A 88 -7.51 11.08 4.43
CA SER A 88 -6.49 11.43 3.42
C SER A 88 -5.30 12.19 4.04
N ARG A 89 -5.58 13.16 4.92
CA ARG A 89 -4.55 13.90 5.68
C ARG A 89 -3.73 12.96 6.59
N MET A 90 -4.41 12.06 7.29
CA MET A 90 -3.76 11.07 8.15
C MET A 90 -2.85 10.12 7.35
N GLU A 91 -3.32 9.64 6.19
CA GLU A 91 -2.52 8.76 5.33
C GLU A 91 -1.24 9.46 4.86
N ALA A 92 -1.33 10.72 4.43
CA ALA A 92 -0.17 11.51 4.01
C ALA A 92 0.82 11.73 5.17
N ALA A 93 0.33 12.10 6.35
CA ALA A 93 1.17 12.26 7.54
C ALA A 93 1.84 10.94 7.98
N THR A 94 1.12 9.81 7.88
CA THR A 94 1.67 8.48 8.15
C THR A 94 2.78 8.12 7.18
N PHE A 95 2.61 8.42 5.90
CA PHE A 95 3.65 8.19 4.89
C PHE A 95 4.91 9.02 5.15
N LEU A 96 4.76 10.33 5.43
CA LEU A 96 5.90 11.19 5.78
C LEU A 96 6.66 10.68 7.01
N TRP A 97 5.94 10.19 8.02
CA TRP A 97 6.56 9.58 9.19
C TRP A 97 7.33 8.29 8.85
N VAL A 98 6.81 7.44 7.96
CA VAL A 98 7.54 6.25 7.48
C VAL A 98 8.84 6.66 6.77
N GLN A 99 8.81 7.70 5.94
CA GLN A 99 10.01 8.21 5.26
C GLN A 99 11.04 8.78 6.26
N ASP A 100 10.59 9.50 7.29
CA ASP A 100 11.47 9.99 8.35
C ASP A 100 12.13 8.84 9.14
N CYS A 101 11.37 7.79 9.47
CA CYS A 101 11.92 6.58 10.09
C CYS A 101 12.97 5.92 9.20
N TYR A 102 12.72 5.81 7.89
CA TYR A 102 13.69 5.28 6.94
C TYR A 102 15.00 6.09 6.93
N LYS A 103 14.91 7.42 6.83
CA LYS A 103 16.09 8.31 6.86
C LYS A 103 16.91 8.18 8.15
N LYS A 104 16.23 7.96 9.27
CA LYS A 104 16.85 7.75 10.59
C LYS A 104 17.33 6.31 10.81
N ARG A 105 17.21 5.43 9.81
CA ARG A 105 17.52 3.99 9.89
C ARG A 105 16.74 3.28 11.01
N ILE A 106 15.53 3.75 11.29
CA ILE A 106 14.61 3.13 12.24
C ILE A 106 13.71 2.17 11.46
N PRO A 107 13.83 0.85 11.67
CA PRO A 107 12.95 -0.12 11.05
C PRO A 107 11.52 0.05 11.58
N VAL A 108 10.57 0.02 10.66
CA VAL A 108 9.15 0.18 10.94
C VAL A 108 8.38 -1.02 10.43
N ASP A 109 7.58 -1.62 11.31
CA ASP A 109 6.74 -2.76 11.00
C ASP A 109 5.27 -2.36 10.77
N SER A 110 4.44 -3.35 10.40
CA SER A 110 3.02 -3.11 10.12
C SER A 110 2.22 -2.68 11.36
N VAL A 111 2.63 -3.06 12.57
CA VAL A 111 1.92 -2.75 13.81
C VAL A 111 2.21 -1.30 14.19
N MET A 112 3.47 -0.88 14.10
CA MET A 112 3.91 0.50 14.33
C MET A 112 3.23 1.46 13.36
N ILE A 113 3.18 1.13 12.06
CA ILE A 113 2.53 1.99 11.07
C ILE A 113 1.03 2.12 11.34
N ARG A 114 0.33 1.01 11.62
CA ARG A 114 -1.11 1.02 11.94
C ARG A 114 -1.39 1.79 13.24
N GLY A 115 -0.57 1.61 14.26
CA GLY A 115 -0.69 2.33 15.53
C GLY A 115 -0.47 3.83 15.35
N LYS A 116 0.57 4.22 14.58
CA LYS A 116 0.84 5.63 14.27
C LYS A 116 -0.29 6.27 13.49
N ALA A 117 -0.82 5.58 12.48
CA ALA A 117 -1.95 6.03 11.69
C ALA A 117 -3.19 6.27 12.54
N LYS A 118 -3.50 5.35 13.46
CA LYS A 118 -4.62 5.51 14.40
C LYS A 118 -4.44 6.74 15.30
N SER A 119 -3.27 6.88 15.91
CA SER A 119 -2.95 8.04 16.74
C SER A 119 -3.06 9.36 15.97
N LEU A 120 -2.58 9.42 14.73
CA LEU A 120 -2.71 10.61 13.88
C LEU A 120 -4.18 10.92 13.56
N TYR A 121 -4.98 9.90 13.26
CA TYR A 121 -6.41 10.08 12.99
C TYR A 121 -7.15 10.64 14.22
N ASP A 122 -6.91 10.07 15.40
CA ASP A 122 -7.54 10.50 16.64
C ASP A 122 -7.19 11.96 16.99
N ASN A 123 -5.93 12.36 16.72
CA ASN A 123 -5.47 13.75 16.89
C ASN A 123 -6.11 14.73 15.89
N LEU A 124 -6.42 14.30 14.67
CA LEU A 124 -7.14 15.14 13.71
C LEU A 124 -8.61 15.29 14.12
N LYS A 125 -9.23 14.19 14.58
CA LYS A 125 -10.63 14.18 15.05
C LYS A 125 -10.83 15.10 16.25
N SER A 126 -9.90 15.13 17.21
CA SER A 126 -9.99 15.99 18.40
C SER A 126 -9.83 17.49 18.09
N ARG A 127 -9.05 17.83 17.05
CA ARG A 127 -8.79 19.22 16.65
C ARG A 127 -9.92 19.89 15.88
N GLU A 128 -10.74 19.11 15.17
CA GLU A 128 -11.83 19.67 14.36
C GLU A 128 -13.10 19.98 15.18
N GLY A 129 -13.08 19.77 16.50
CA GLY A 129 -14.10 20.27 17.44
C GLY A 129 -15.53 19.74 17.22
N GLY A 130 -15.74 18.84 16.27
CA GLY A 130 -17.04 18.38 15.84
C GLY A 130 -17.29 16.93 16.23
N VAL A 131 -18.48 16.68 16.77
CA VAL A 131 -19.16 15.39 16.75
C VAL A 131 -19.41 14.99 15.29
N SER A 132 -18.35 14.76 14.52
CA SER A 132 -18.48 14.17 13.21
C SER A 132 -18.89 12.73 13.44
N GLN A 133 -20.07 12.34 12.94
CA GLN A 133 -20.56 10.97 12.91
C GLN A 133 -19.69 10.06 12.00
N SER A 134 -18.41 10.40 11.79
CA SER A 134 -17.46 9.59 11.06
C SER A 134 -17.14 8.35 11.89
N ILE A 135 -17.41 7.19 11.30
CA ILE A 135 -17.03 5.86 11.79
C ILE A 135 -15.57 5.90 12.27
N ASP A 136 -15.30 5.34 13.44
CA ASP A 136 -13.95 5.30 13.99
C ASP A 136 -12.98 4.57 13.05
N PHE A 137 -11.78 5.12 12.92
CA PHE A 137 -10.75 4.54 12.10
C PHE A 137 -10.09 3.36 12.83
N LEU A 138 -10.33 2.14 12.33
CA LEU A 138 -9.88 0.91 12.96
C LEU A 138 -8.44 0.50 12.60
N ALA A 139 -7.76 1.23 11.71
CA ALA A 139 -6.43 0.86 11.19
C ALA A 139 -6.34 -0.63 10.76
N SER A 140 -7.37 -1.13 10.07
CA SER A 140 -7.48 -2.54 9.72
C SER A 140 -6.37 -3.02 8.80
N LYS A 141 -6.13 -4.34 8.75
CA LYS A 141 -5.18 -4.96 7.81
C LYS A 141 -5.50 -4.57 6.36
N GLY A 142 -6.77 -4.64 5.97
CA GLY A 142 -7.20 -4.28 4.62
C GLY A 142 -7.02 -2.79 4.28
N TRP A 143 -7.08 -1.89 5.27
CA TRP A 143 -6.67 -0.50 5.08
C TRP A 143 -5.16 -0.40 4.85
N PHE A 144 -4.37 -1.06 5.70
CA PHE A 144 -2.91 -1.03 5.62
C PHE A 144 -2.38 -1.55 4.28
N ASP A 145 -2.94 -2.63 3.76
CA ASP A 145 -2.56 -3.18 2.45
C ASP A 145 -2.84 -2.18 1.32
N LYS A 146 -3.99 -1.49 1.36
CA LYS A 146 -4.35 -0.43 0.40
C LYS A 146 -3.48 0.81 0.56
N PHE A 147 -3.10 1.17 1.79
CA PHE A 147 -2.17 2.25 2.09
C PHE A 147 -0.79 1.94 1.49
N CYS A 148 -0.25 0.74 1.72
CA CYS A 148 1.02 0.33 1.15
C CYS A 148 0.99 0.34 -0.38
N HIS A 149 -0.07 -0.19 -0.99
CA HIS A 149 -0.23 -0.17 -2.45
C HIS A 149 -0.24 1.26 -3.01
N ARG A 150 -0.98 2.17 -2.36
CA ARG A 150 -1.15 3.56 -2.79
C ARG A 150 0.14 4.37 -2.72
N TYR A 151 0.88 4.23 -1.63
CA TYR A 151 2.14 4.94 -1.40
C TYR A 151 3.37 4.16 -1.88
N GLY A 152 3.16 3.02 -2.54
CA GLY A 152 4.23 2.19 -3.06
C GLY A 152 5.16 1.59 -2.00
N LEU A 153 4.71 1.46 -0.75
CA LEU A 153 5.51 0.89 0.32
C LEU A 153 5.72 -0.60 0.10
N ARG A 154 6.98 -1.04 0.18
CA ARG A 154 7.36 -2.44 0.08
C ARG A 154 8.01 -2.91 1.37
N ASN A 155 7.65 -4.11 1.79
CA ASN A 155 8.25 -4.75 2.94
C ASN A 155 9.54 -5.47 2.51
N VAL A 156 10.69 -4.88 2.84
CA VAL A 156 12.01 -5.41 2.48
C VAL A 156 12.70 -6.01 3.70
N ARG A 157 13.59 -6.99 3.47
CA ARG A 157 14.46 -7.52 4.51
C ARG A 157 15.58 -6.51 4.76
N VAL A 158 15.81 -6.19 6.02
CA VAL A 158 17.00 -5.44 6.43
C VAL A 158 18.15 -6.43 6.31
N ALA A 159 19.01 -6.26 5.30
CA ALA A 159 20.25 -7.00 5.23
C ALA A 159 21.16 -6.48 6.35
N GLY A 160 21.50 -7.34 7.30
CA GLY A 160 22.47 -7.06 8.35
C GLY A 160 23.91 -7.22 7.85
N GLU A 161 24.82 -7.57 8.75
CA GLU A 161 26.27 -7.71 8.53
C GLU A 161 26.68 -8.66 7.40
N ALA A 162 25.81 -9.57 6.97
CA ALA A 162 26.04 -10.41 5.80
C ALA A 162 26.31 -9.61 4.52
N ALA A 163 25.87 -8.35 4.44
CA ALA A 163 26.17 -7.45 3.32
C ALA A 163 27.52 -6.70 3.48
N SER A 164 28.12 -6.68 4.67
CA SER A 164 29.42 -6.05 4.96
C SER A 164 30.59 -7.05 5.03
N ALA A 165 30.32 -8.35 4.97
CA ALA A 165 31.36 -9.37 5.01
C ALA A 165 32.26 -9.32 3.76
N ASN A 166 33.58 -9.32 3.97
CA ASN A 166 34.57 -9.36 2.90
C ASN A 166 34.69 -10.79 2.37
N GLN A 167 34.06 -11.06 1.23
CA GLN A 167 34.05 -12.40 0.64
C GLN A 167 35.41 -12.83 0.08
N GLU A 168 36.30 -11.90 -0.27
CA GLU A 168 37.62 -12.24 -0.80
C GLU A 168 38.52 -12.73 0.33
N GLU A 169 38.61 -11.99 1.42
CA GLU A 169 39.39 -12.38 2.61
C GLU A 169 38.88 -13.69 3.23
N ALA A 170 37.57 -13.91 3.27
CA ALA A 170 36.99 -15.17 3.73
C ALA A 170 37.37 -16.38 2.85
N ARG A 171 37.66 -16.17 1.56
CA ARG A 171 38.12 -17.25 0.65
C ARG A 171 39.60 -17.56 0.82
N GLU A 172 40.41 -16.58 1.20
CA GLU A 172 41.85 -16.72 1.37
C GLU A 172 42.22 -17.29 2.75
N PHE A 173 41.42 -16.98 3.78
CA PHE A 173 41.67 -17.39 5.17
C PHE A 173 41.94 -18.90 5.38
N PRO A 174 41.27 -19.86 4.71
CA PRO A 174 41.57 -21.29 4.89
C PRO A 174 43.01 -21.68 4.56
N ALA A 175 43.64 -21.02 3.58
CA ALA A 175 45.03 -21.29 3.23
C ALA A 175 45.97 -20.78 4.33
N THR A 176 45.75 -19.54 4.79
CA THR A 176 46.52 -18.93 5.89
C THR A 176 46.35 -19.70 7.19
N PHE A 177 45.13 -20.15 7.50
CA PHE A 177 44.87 -20.94 8.70
C PHE A 177 45.60 -22.29 8.70
N LYS A 178 45.69 -22.92 7.51
CA LYS A 178 46.46 -24.17 7.34
C LYS A 178 47.96 -23.96 7.59
N GLU A 179 48.54 -22.88 7.07
CA GLU A 179 49.95 -22.54 7.33
C GLU A 179 50.23 -22.35 8.82
N ILE A 180 49.33 -21.67 9.55
CA ILE A 180 49.47 -21.46 11.00
C ILE A 180 49.43 -22.77 11.78
N ILE A 181 48.59 -23.73 11.38
CA ILE A 181 48.51 -25.05 12.01
C ILE A 181 49.82 -25.82 11.80
N GLU A 182 50.33 -25.82 10.57
CA GLU A 182 51.56 -26.53 10.21
C GLU A 182 52.81 -25.90 10.86
N GLU A 183 52.93 -24.57 10.87
CA GLU A 183 54.06 -23.85 11.48
C GLU A 183 54.15 -24.07 12.99
N LYS A 184 53.01 -24.05 13.69
CA LYS A 184 52.96 -24.15 15.14
C LYS A 184 52.74 -25.57 15.67
N GLY A 185 52.52 -26.54 14.79
CA GLY A 185 52.33 -27.94 15.12
C GLY A 185 51.10 -28.18 15.99
N TYR A 186 49.99 -27.48 15.71
CA TYR A 186 48.75 -27.67 16.46
C TYR A 186 48.06 -28.97 16.05
N GLU A 187 47.66 -29.76 17.04
CA GLU A 187 46.83 -30.93 16.82
C GLU A 187 45.35 -30.54 16.65
N PRO A 188 44.53 -31.31 15.91
CA PRO A 188 43.12 -31.00 15.70
C PRO A 188 42.31 -30.81 16.98
N GLU A 189 42.68 -31.50 18.08
CA GLU A 189 42.03 -31.37 19.38
C GLU A 189 42.27 -30.01 20.05
N GLN A 190 43.26 -29.24 19.57
CA GLN A 190 43.60 -27.90 20.05
C GLN A 190 42.94 -26.80 19.20
N ALA A 191 42.24 -27.18 18.12
CA ALA A 191 41.51 -26.25 17.26
C ALA A 191 40.07 -26.11 17.75
N PHE A 192 39.77 -24.97 18.36
CA PHE A 192 38.41 -24.63 18.82
C PHE A 192 37.77 -23.63 17.88
N ASN A 193 36.51 -23.84 17.52
CA ASN A 193 35.70 -22.77 16.95
C ASN A 193 35.13 -21.92 18.08
N ALA A 194 35.19 -20.61 17.91
CA ALA A 194 34.48 -19.66 18.76
C ALA A 194 33.71 -18.75 17.81
N ASP A 195 32.42 -18.59 18.08
CA ASP A 195 31.57 -17.66 17.35
C ASP A 195 30.71 -16.89 18.36
N GLU A 196 30.33 -15.68 17.98
CA GLU A 196 29.52 -14.83 18.85
C GLU A 196 28.07 -15.34 18.89
N THR A 197 27.53 -15.48 20.09
CA THR A 197 26.09 -15.72 20.28
C THR A 197 25.46 -14.44 20.81
N ASP A 198 24.77 -13.73 19.92
CA ASP A 198 24.08 -12.50 20.28
C ASP A 198 22.81 -12.76 21.10
N LEU A 199 22.75 -12.17 22.30
CA LEU A 199 21.51 -12.04 23.07
C LEU A 199 20.83 -10.71 22.73
N PHE A 200 19.77 -10.77 21.92
CA PHE A 200 19.06 -9.57 21.51
C PHE A 200 18.03 -9.11 22.57
N TRP A 201 18.33 -8.03 23.29
CA TRP A 201 17.33 -7.27 24.04
C TRP A 201 16.69 -6.21 23.12
N LYS A 202 15.36 -6.25 22.95
CA LYS A 202 14.61 -5.37 22.01
C LYS A 202 15.11 -5.46 20.55
N LYS A 203 15.25 -6.69 20.05
CA LYS A 203 15.64 -6.96 18.66
C LYS A 203 14.82 -6.15 17.66
N MET A 204 15.51 -5.46 16.77
CA MET A 204 14.88 -4.73 15.68
C MET A 204 14.16 -5.67 14.70
N PRO A 205 13.05 -5.24 14.08
CA PRO A 205 12.38 -5.99 13.03
C PRO A 205 13.36 -6.33 11.90
N GLN A 206 13.38 -7.61 11.49
CA GLN A 206 14.20 -8.08 10.36
C GLN A 206 13.72 -7.52 9.00
N ARG A 207 12.54 -6.89 8.98
CA ARG A 207 11.91 -6.36 7.78
C ARG A 207 11.35 -4.97 8.05
N THR A 208 11.51 -4.07 7.10
CA THR A 208 11.03 -2.69 7.19
C THR A 208 10.27 -2.28 5.92
N PHE A 209 9.39 -1.28 6.04
CA PHE A 209 8.68 -0.71 4.90
C PHE A 209 9.44 0.49 4.33
N ILE A 210 9.71 0.46 3.02
CA ILE A 210 10.41 1.53 2.30
C ILE A 210 9.58 1.95 1.08
N SER A 211 9.61 3.22 0.70
CA SER A 211 9.02 3.72 -0.56
C SER A 211 9.69 3.10 -1.78
N LYS A 212 9.00 3.09 -2.93
CA LYS A 212 9.64 2.68 -4.20
C LYS A 212 10.77 3.63 -4.62
N GLU A 213 10.70 4.89 -4.18
CA GLU A 213 11.62 5.97 -4.56
C GLU A 213 12.91 5.95 -3.73
N ASP A 214 12.88 5.35 -2.54
CA ASP A 214 13.97 5.36 -1.56
C ASP A 214 14.85 4.09 -1.64
N LYS A 215 14.96 3.48 -2.83
CA LYS A 215 15.66 2.21 -3.05
C LYS A 215 16.97 2.38 -3.81
#